data_AF-A0A7R9W481-F1
#
_entry.id   AF-A0A7R9W481-F1
#
_cell.length_a   1.000
_cell.length_b   1.000
_cell.length_c   1.000
_cell.angle_alpha   90.00
_cell.angle_beta   90.00
_cell.angle_gamma   90.00
#
_symmetry.space_group_name_H-M   'P 1'
#
loop_
_entity.id
_entity.type
_entity.pdbx_description
1 polymer ?
#
loop_
_entity_poly.entity_id
_entity_poly.type
_entity_poly.pdbx_seq_one_letter_code
_entity_poly.pdbx_strand_id
1 'polypeptide(L)'
;FVPEEEFEGAARALARALKDVRAFDVNLSDIRHFEHSPNKSYTAWLHPEETEEFKALQFACQAAYPHCNDQSEGGSFVPHLSVGQCKSRAAVDALITEAGW
;
A
#
# COMPACT_ATOMS: atom_id res chain seq x y z
N PHE A 1 -8.80 -0.35 -13.56
CA PHE A 1 -7.69 -0.96 -14.32
C PHE A 1 -7.34 -0.08 -15.52
N VAL A 2 -6.06 0.13 -15.79
CA VAL A 2 -5.56 0.84 -16.99
C VAL A 2 -4.79 -0.18 -17.84
N PRO A 3 -5.06 -0.29 -19.16
CA PRO A 3 -4.31 -1.21 -20.02
C PRO A 3 -2.91 -0.67 -20.32
N GLU A 4 -1.98 -1.56 -20.70
CA GLU A 4 -0.55 -1.24 -20.82
C GLU A 4 -0.28 -0.17 -21.88
N GLU A 5 -1.02 -0.20 -23.00
CA GLU A 5 -0.94 0.80 -24.07
C GLU A 5 -1.26 2.23 -23.60
N GLU A 6 -1.95 2.38 -22.47
CA GLU A 6 -2.31 3.68 -21.89
C GLU A 6 -1.36 4.13 -20.77
N PHE A 7 -0.35 3.33 -20.39
CA PHE A 7 0.54 3.62 -19.25
C PHE A 7 1.26 4.96 -19.38
N GLU A 8 1.73 5.33 -20.57
CA GLU A 8 2.34 6.64 -20.74
C GLU A 8 1.36 7.80 -20.49
N GLY A 9 0.11 7.63 -20.94
CA GLY A 9 -0.96 8.59 -20.67
C GLY A 9 -1.23 8.70 -19.17
N ALA A 10 -1.30 7.56 -18.49
CA ALA A 10 -1.49 7.47 -17.05
C ALA A 10 -0.37 8.09 -16.25
N ALA A 11 0.89 7.79 -16.59
CA ALA A 11 2.04 8.40 -15.94
C ALA A 11 2.00 9.94 -16.04
N ARG A 12 1.67 10.49 -17.22
CA ARG A 12 1.55 11.95 -17.40
C ARG A 12 0.37 12.56 -16.62
N ALA A 13 -0.76 11.86 -16.54
CA ALA A 13 -1.92 12.31 -15.77
C ALA A 13 -1.64 12.27 -14.25
N LEU A 14 -1.03 11.20 -13.75
CA LEU A 14 -0.60 11.08 -12.36
C LEU A 14 0.44 12.16 -12.01
N ALA A 15 1.46 12.38 -12.85
CA ALA A 15 2.45 13.43 -12.61
C ALA A 15 1.82 14.83 -12.49
N ARG A 16 0.78 15.12 -13.28
CA ARG A 16 0.03 16.38 -13.18
C ARG A 16 -0.81 16.46 -11.90
N ALA A 17 -1.47 15.37 -11.51
CA ALA A 17 -2.29 15.32 -10.31
C ALA A 17 -1.46 15.40 -9.02
N LEU A 18 -0.26 14.84 -9.04
CA LEU A 18 0.64 14.77 -7.88
C LEU A 18 1.57 15.97 -7.75
N LYS A 19 1.53 16.93 -8.68
CA LYS A 19 2.45 18.09 -8.68
C LYS A 19 2.40 18.92 -7.39
N ASP A 20 1.23 18.96 -6.75
CA ASP A 20 0.97 19.76 -5.53
C ASP A 20 1.04 18.90 -4.26
N VAL A 21 1.21 17.58 -4.39
CA VAL A 21 1.42 16.68 -3.26
C VAL A 21 2.86 16.85 -2.79
N ARG A 22 3.02 17.42 -1.60
CA ARG A 22 4.35 17.61 -0.99
C ARG A 22 4.91 16.27 -0.54
N ALA A 23 6.23 16.11 -0.64
CA ALA A 23 6.92 15.04 0.07
C ALA A 23 6.67 15.16 1.58
N PHE A 24 6.56 14.02 2.24
CA PHE A 24 6.28 13.92 3.66
C PHE A 24 7.09 12.76 4.27
N ASP A 25 7.39 12.89 5.56
CA ASP A 25 8.03 11.84 6.32
C ASP A 25 6.97 10.95 6.95
N VAL A 26 7.31 9.68 7.13
CA VAL A 26 6.45 8.69 7.77
C VAL A 26 7.27 7.87 8.75
N ASN A 27 6.75 7.70 9.96
CA ASN A 27 7.28 6.74 10.89
C ASN A 27 6.68 5.36 10.61
N LEU A 28 7.54 4.35 10.54
CA LEU A 28 7.12 2.96 10.49
C LEU A 28 7.18 2.45 11.93
N SER A 29 6.06 2.00 12.49
CA SER A 29 5.93 1.73 13.93
C SER A 29 6.01 0.27 14.32
N ASP A 30 5.49 -0.64 13.50
CA ASP A 30 5.39 -2.07 13.82
C ASP A 30 5.34 -2.95 12.56
N ILE A 31 5.67 -4.23 12.72
CA ILE A 31 5.47 -5.23 11.67
C ILE A 31 4.10 -5.89 11.88
N ARG A 32 3.29 -5.88 10.84
CA ARG A 32 2.01 -6.58 10.77
C ARG A 32 2.05 -7.61 9.64
N HIS A 33 0.99 -8.40 9.53
CA HIS A 33 0.84 -9.30 8.40
C HIS A 33 -0.61 -9.37 7.90
N PHE A 34 -0.78 -9.74 6.64
CA PHE A 34 -2.08 -10.15 6.09
C PHE A 34 -1.92 -11.44 5.30
N GLU A 35 -3.03 -12.15 5.10
CA GLU A 35 -3.08 -13.42 4.40
C GLU A 35 -3.54 -13.21 2.95
N HIS A 36 -2.70 -13.54 1.97
CA HIS A 36 -3.07 -13.46 0.55
C HIS A 36 -3.89 -14.66 0.09
N SER A 37 -3.59 -15.84 0.64
CA SER A 37 -4.24 -17.10 0.30
C SER A 37 -4.44 -17.91 1.57
N PRO A 38 -5.68 -18.35 1.86
CA PRO A 38 -5.99 -19.06 3.09
C PRO A 38 -5.02 -20.22 3.33
N ASN A 39 -4.32 -20.15 4.46
CA ASN A 39 -3.35 -21.11 4.97
C ASN A 39 -2.14 -21.39 4.06
N LYS A 40 -1.78 -20.47 3.16
CA LYS A 40 -0.71 -20.70 2.16
C LYS A 40 0.30 -19.57 2.01
N SER A 41 -0.12 -18.32 2.15
CA SER A 41 0.76 -17.18 1.91
C SER A 41 0.39 -16.01 2.80
N TYR A 42 1.39 -15.52 3.53
CA TYR A 42 1.31 -14.41 4.46
C TYR A 42 2.34 -13.36 4.05
N THR A 43 1.93 -12.11 3.90
CA THR A 43 2.85 -10.99 3.66
C THR A 43 3.10 -10.29 4.99
N ALA A 44 4.35 -10.18 5.40
CA ALA A 44 4.79 -9.31 6.47
C ALA A 44 5.04 -7.90 5.92
N TRP A 45 4.60 -6.88 6.64
CA TRP A 45 4.67 -5.50 6.20
C TRP A 45 4.90 -4.56 7.37
N LEU A 46 5.59 -3.45 7.11
CA LEU A 46 5.77 -2.35 8.05
C LEU A 46 4.56 -1.45 8.02
N HIS A 47 3.96 -1.24 9.18
CA HIS A 47 2.83 -0.33 9.35
C HIS A 47 3.34 1.10 9.49
N PRO A 48 2.96 1.99 8.57
CA PRO A 48 3.16 3.41 8.77
C PRO A 48 2.14 3.95 9.78
N GLU A 49 2.57 4.90 10.61
CA GLU A 49 1.63 5.74 11.34
C GLU A 49 0.70 6.44 10.33
N GLU A 50 -0.61 6.40 10.58
CA GLU A 50 -1.57 7.01 9.67
C GLU A 50 -1.42 8.53 9.66
N THR A 51 -1.24 9.08 8.46
CA THR A 51 -1.15 10.52 8.24
C THR A 51 -2.17 10.96 7.18
N GLU A 52 -2.58 12.23 7.23
CA GLU A 52 -3.50 12.78 6.22
C GLU A 52 -2.84 12.87 4.84
N GLU A 53 -1.51 12.88 4.79
CA GLU A 53 -0.71 12.91 3.58
C GLU A 53 -0.88 11.63 2.74
N PHE A 54 -1.00 10.45 3.36
CA PHE A 54 -1.33 9.22 2.64
C PHE A 54 -2.72 9.28 2.00
N LYS A 55 -3.71 9.82 2.72
CA LYS A 55 -5.07 9.99 2.21
C LYS A 55 -5.10 10.99 1.06
N ALA A 56 -4.38 12.10 1.20
CA ALA A 56 -4.25 13.12 0.15
C ALA A 56 -3.59 12.54 -1.11
N LEU A 57 -2.51 11.76 -0.96
CA LEU A 57 -1.84 11.08 -2.06
C LEU A 57 -2.79 10.10 -2.77
N GLN A 58 -3.46 9.22 -2.02
CA GLN A 58 -4.39 8.25 -2.59
C GLN A 58 -5.59 8.92 -3.27
N PHE A 59 -6.14 9.97 -2.66
CA PHE A 59 -7.24 10.74 -3.25
C PHE A 59 -6.83 11.40 -4.57
N ALA A 60 -5.64 12.00 -4.64
CA ALA A 60 -5.13 12.61 -5.87
C ALA A 60 -4.95 11.57 -6.99
N CYS A 61 -4.41 10.39 -6.67
CA CYS A 61 -4.29 9.28 -7.62
C CYS A 61 -5.66 8.82 -8.15
N GLN A 62 -6.64 8.60 -7.26
CA GLN A 62 -7.98 8.15 -7.65
C GLN A 62 -8.75 9.23 -8.42
N ALA A 63 -8.60 10.51 -8.06
CA ALA A 63 -9.21 11.60 -8.80
C ALA A 63 -8.69 11.68 -10.26
N ALA A 64 -7.42 11.35 -10.48
CA ALA A 64 -6.83 11.27 -11.83
C ALA A 64 -7.37 10.08 -12.64
N TYR A 65 -7.68 8.96 -11.98
CA TYR A 65 -8.22 7.74 -12.57
C TYR A 65 -9.44 7.23 -11.80
N PRO A 66 -10.64 7.85 -11.95
CA PRO A 66 -11.79 7.55 -11.10
C PRO A 66 -12.30 6.10 -11.17
N HIS A 67 -12.05 5.41 -12.28
CA HIS A 67 -12.41 4.00 -12.48
C HIS A 67 -11.37 3.02 -11.90
N CYS A 68 -10.25 3.50 -11.37
CA CYS A 68 -9.28 2.70 -10.62
C CYS A 68 -9.57 2.86 -9.13
N ASN A 69 -10.64 2.22 -8.68
CA ASN A 69 -11.26 2.44 -7.38
C ASN A 69 -11.15 1.22 -6.43
N ASP A 70 -10.35 0.20 -6.79
CA ASP A 70 -10.15 -1.04 -6.02
C ASP A 70 -9.85 -0.77 -4.53
N GLN A 71 -9.05 0.26 -4.23
CA GLN A 71 -8.69 0.63 -2.86
C GLN A 71 -9.85 1.24 -2.06
N SER A 72 -10.82 1.86 -2.74
CA SER A 72 -12.01 2.48 -2.13
C SER A 72 -13.24 1.57 -2.13
N GLU A 73 -13.36 0.66 -3.10
CA GLU A 73 -14.42 -0.35 -3.13
C GLU A 73 -14.11 -1.53 -2.21
N GLY A 74 -12.83 -1.91 -2.10
CA GLY A 74 -12.36 -2.97 -1.20
C GLY A 74 -12.33 -2.59 0.28
N GLY A 75 -12.76 -1.37 0.63
CA GLY A 75 -12.72 -0.82 1.98
C GLY A 75 -11.99 0.51 2.04
N SER A 76 -11.15 0.69 3.07
CA SER A 76 -10.27 1.84 3.18
C SER A 76 -8.87 1.48 2.67
N PHE A 77 -8.22 2.42 2.00
CA PHE A 77 -6.80 2.32 1.66
C PHE A 77 -5.96 2.08 2.93
N VAL A 78 -5.21 0.99 2.96
CA VAL A 78 -4.29 0.65 4.06
C VAL A 78 -2.85 0.81 3.56
N PRO A 79 -2.18 1.95 3.85
CA PRO A 79 -0.78 2.12 3.46
C PRO A 79 0.08 1.10 4.21
N HIS A 80 1.01 0.46 3.50
CA HIS A 80 1.93 -0.52 4.06
C HIS A 80 3.19 -0.63 3.20
N LEU A 81 4.29 -1.05 3.80
CA LEU A 81 5.52 -1.43 3.10
C LEU A 81 5.79 -2.92 3.29
N SER A 82 5.53 -3.72 2.25
CA SER A 82 5.80 -5.16 2.28
C SER A 82 7.30 -5.44 2.42
N VAL A 83 7.69 -6.26 3.39
CA VAL A 83 9.10 -6.60 3.68
C VAL A 83 9.43 -8.08 3.48
N GLY A 84 8.42 -8.95 3.39
CA GLY A 84 8.64 -10.36 3.16
C GLY A 84 7.36 -11.17 3.02
N GLN A 85 7.51 -12.41 2.55
CA GLN A 85 6.42 -13.37 2.44
C GLN A 85 6.78 -14.70 3.09
N CYS A 86 5.83 -15.28 3.81
CA CYS A 86 5.95 -16.54 4.54
C CYS A 86 4.88 -17.54 4.07
N LYS A 87 5.22 -18.84 4.11
CA LYS A 87 4.32 -19.92 3.66
C LYS A 87 3.36 -20.45 4.75
N SER A 88 3.50 -19.97 5.98
CA SER A 88 2.68 -20.42 7.10
C SER A 88 2.50 -19.30 8.13
N ARG A 89 1.41 -19.41 8.91
CA ARG A 89 1.12 -18.49 10.01
C ARG A 89 2.25 -18.47 11.04
N ALA A 90 2.72 -19.65 11.44
CA ALA A 90 3.81 -19.77 12.41
C ALA A 90 5.12 -19.09 11.93
N ALA A 91 5.41 -19.13 10.63
CA ALA A 91 6.62 -18.50 10.09
C ALA A 91 6.52 -16.96 10.12
N VAL A 92 5.34 -16.38 9.83
CA VAL A 92 5.19 -14.92 9.89
C VAL A 92 5.15 -14.42 11.34
N ASP A 93 4.54 -15.19 12.25
CA ASP A 93 4.56 -14.86 13.69
C ASP A 93 5.99 -14.89 14.26
N ALA A 94 6.82 -15.87 13.84
CA ALA A 94 8.22 -15.94 14.23
C ALA A 94 9.02 -14.73 13.70
N LEU A 95 8.82 -14.35 12.43
CA LEU A 95 9.47 -13.17 11.85
C LEU A 95 9.15 -11.89 12.63
N ILE A 96 7.87 -11.68 12.98
CA ILE A 96 7.45 -10.52 13.76
C ILE A 96 8.11 -10.52 15.14
N THR A 97 8.19 -11.69 15.78
CA THR A 97 8.81 -11.83 17.10
C THR A 97 10.33 -11.57 17.05
N GLU A 98 11.03 -12.09 16.05
CA GLU A 98 12.48 -11.98 15.90
C GLU A 98 12.95 -10.56 15.54
N ALA A 99 12.12 -9.81 14.81
CA ALA A 99 12.47 -8.46 14.39
C ALA A 99 12.63 -7.46 15.55
N GLY A 100 12.00 -7.74 16.71
CA GLY A 100 12.21 -6.98 17.94
C GLY A 100 11.81 -5.50 17.84
N TRP A 101 10.77 -5.20 17.07
CA TRP A 101 10.14 -3.88 17.02
C TRP A 101 9.27 -3.63 18.25
#